data_AF-W1X8B5-F1
#
_entry.id   AF-W1X8B5-F1
#
_cell.length_a   1.000
_cell.length_b   1.000
_cell.length_c   1.000
_cell.angle_alpha   90.00
_cell.angle_beta   90.00
_cell.angle_gamma   90.00
#
_symmetry.space_group_name_H-M   'P 1'
#
loop_
_entity.id
_entity.type
_entity.pdbx_description
1 polymer ?
#
loop_
_entity_poly.entity_id
_entity_poly.type
_entity_poly.pdbx_seq_one_letter_code
_entity_poly.pdbx_strand_id
1 'polypeptide(L)'
;IAMQQSIIQSASETWQAVKHEEQKRLRDTERYEKLAQSAAISQQIIDNARFDYQQVAAKERKAANDFMVEKQRLAVLSAQEENVRASIEEVQAALTQALLDLEYTLVRAPIDGIVANRSAHTGSWVEGGTSLVSLVPVSELWVDANYKENLALSI
;
A
#
# COMPACT_ATOMS: atom_id res chain seq x y z
N ILE A 1 0.59 -9.14 12.00
CA ILE A 1 1.11 -10.18 11.07
C ILE A 1 1.68 -11.40 11.80
N ALA A 2 2.63 -11.24 12.75
CA ALA A 2 3.23 -12.37 13.48
C ALA A 2 2.21 -13.31 14.17
N MET A 3 1.19 -12.72 14.83
CA MET A 3 0.10 -13.50 15.42
C MET A 3 -0.67 -14.33 14.38
N GLN A 4 -1.02 -13.74 13.23
CA GLN A 4 -1.72 -14.44 12.14
C GLN A 4 -0.86 -15.56 11.54
N GLN A 5 0.46 -15.34 11.42
CA GLN A 5 1.39 -16.38 10.98
C GLN A 5 1.43 -17.56 11.97
N SER A 6 1.41 -17.29 13.28
CA SER A 6 1.32 -18.33 14.30
C SER A 6 0.01 -19.12 14.21
N ILE A 7 -1.11 -18.45 13.91
CA ILE A 7 -2.41 -19.11 13.71
C ILE A 7 -2.37 -20.02 12.47
N ILE A 8 -1.82 -19.54 11.36
CA ILE A 8 -1.64 -20.33 10.13
C ILE A 8 -0.77 -21.55 10.39
N GLN A 9 0.31 -21.39 11.16
CA GLN A 9 1.19 -22.50 11.51
C GLN A 9 0.45 -23.56 12.35
N SER A 10 -0.29 -23.14 13.37
CA SER A 10 -1.10 -24.04 14.19
C SER A 10 -2.21 -24.76 13.37
N ALA A 11 -2.86 -24.05 12.46
CA ALA A 11 -3.84 -24.62 11.55
C ALA A 11 -3.20 -25.63 10.58
N SER A 12 -2.00 -25.33 10.08
CA SER A 12 -1.22 -26.25 9.24
C SER A 12 -0.88 -27.54 9.99
N GLU A 13 -0.43 -27.44 11.24
CA GLU A 13 -0.10 -28.59 12.08
C GLU A 13 -1.33 -29.47 12.35
N THR A 14 -2.46 -28.83 12.64
CA THR A 14 -3.73 -29.53 12.83
C THR A 14 -4.16 -30.27 11.56
N TRP A 15 -4.07 -29.61 10.40
CA TRP A 15 -4.37 -30.25 9.11
C TRP A 15 -3.45 -31.45 8.83
N GLN A 16 -2.13 -31.31 9.03
CA GLN A 16 -1.19 -32.41 8.82
C GLN A 16 -1.46 -33.59 9.76
N ALA A 17 -1.78 -33.33 11.03
CA ALA A 17 -2.13 -34.38 11.99
C ALA A 17 -3.36 -35.19 11.53
N VAL A 18 -4.43 -34.51 11.12
CA VAL A 18 -5.66 -35.17 10.64
C VAL A 18 -5.42 -35.89 9.31
N LYS A 19 -4.60 -35.32 8.42
CA LYS A 19 -4.19 -35.95 7.16
C LYS A 19 -3.43 -37.25 7.38
N HIS A 20 -2.52 -37.28 8.36
CA HIS A 20 -1.83 -38.52 8.73
C HIS A 20 -2.78 -39.56 9.33
N GLU A 21 -3.76 -39.12 10.12
CA GLU A 21 -4.81 -40.01 10.63
C GLU A 21 -5.65 -40.59 9.49
N GLU A 22 -6.06 -39.77 8.52
CA GLU A 22 -6.81 -40.20 7.34
C GLU A 22 -6.03 -41.27 6.55
N GLN A 23 -4.76 -41.03 6.27
CA GLN A 23 -3.90 -41.98 5.56
C GLN A 23 -3.77 -43.32 6.30
N LYS A 24 -3.68 -43.28 7.63
CA LYS A 24 -3.69 -44.50 8.45
C LYS A 24 -5.00 -45.26 8.29
N ARG A 25 -6.15 -44.57 8.42
CA ARG A 25 -7.48 -45.18 8.27
C ARG A 25 -7.70 -45.75 6.89
N LEU A 26 -7.25 -45.06 5.83
CA LEU A 26 -7.31 -45.54 4.46
C LEU A 26 -6.56 -46.86 4.31
N ARG A 27 -5.30 -46.93 4.77
CA ARG A 27 -4.48 -48.15 4.71
C ARG A 27 -5.07 -49.30 5.51
N ASP A 28 -5.66 -49.01 6.68
CA ASP A 28 -6.34 -50.02 7.49
C ASP A 28 -7.57 -50.58 6.74
N THR A 29 -8.37 -49.72 6.10
CA THR A 29 -9.52 -50.13 5.28
C THR A 29 -9.07 -50.98 4.08
N GLU A 30 -8.05 -50.56 3.33
CA GLU A 30 -7.48 -51.36 2.23
C GLU A 30 -6.98 -52.73 2.69
N ARG A 31 -6.37 -52.80 3.89
CA ARG A 31 -5.92 -54.06 4.47
C ARG A 31 -7.10 -54.97 4.82
N TYR A 32 -8.16 -54.43 5.42
CA TYR A 32 -9.36 -55.21 5.75
C TYR A 32 -10.09 -55.69 4.50
N GLU A 33 -10.20 -54.86 3.45
CA GLU A 33 -10.78 -55.28 2.17
C GLU A 33 -10.02 -56.47 1.55
N LYS A 34 -8.68 -56.49 1.62
CA LYS A 34 -7.88 -57.64 1.18
C LYS A 34 -8.10 -58.89 2.04
N LEU A 35 -8.20 -58.76 3.35
CA LEU A 35 -8.43 -59.89 4.26
C LEU A 35 -9.85 -60.49 4.12
N ALA A 36 -10.82 -59.67 3.74
CA ALA A 36 -12.17 -60.11 3.46
C ALA A 36 -12.26 -61.01 2.22
N GLN A 37 -11.44 -60.74 1.20
CA GLN A 37 -11.35 -61.59 0.00
C GLN A 37 -10.85 -63.01 0.34
N SER A 38 -10.03 -63.14 1.38
CA SER A 38 -9.59 -64.45 1.92
C SER A 38 -10.57 -65.06 2.94
N ALA A 39 -11.80 -64.53 3.08
CA ALA A 39 -12.81 -64.93 4.06
C ALA A 39 -12.33 -64.91 5.53
N ALA A 40 -11.30 -64.11 5.84
CA ALA A 40 -10.64 -64.10 7.14
C ALA A 40 -11.29 -63.14 8.16
N ILE A 41 -12.24 -62.29 7.74
CA ILE A 41 -12.90 -61.29 8.58
C ILE A 41 -14.39 -61.12 8.22
N SER A 42 -15.17 -60.58 9.16
CA SER A 42 -16.59 -60.24 8.98
C SER A 42 -16.80 -58.96 8.16
N GLN A 43 -17.89 -58.89 7.38
CA GLN A 43 -18.32 -57.69 6.65
C GLN A 43 -18.50 -56.47 7.55
N GLN A 44 -19.01 -56.66 8.77
CA GLN A 44 -19.19 -55.57 9.75
C GLN A 44 -17.88 -54.80 10.04
N ILE A 45 -16.74 -55.49 10.02
CA ILE A 45 -15.42 -54.87 10.29
C ILE A 45 -15.05 -53.92 9.15
N ILE A 46 -15.34 -54.29 7.90
CA ILE A 46 -15.06 -53.47 6.72
C ILE A 46 -15.96 -52.24 6.72
N ASP A 47 -17.26 -52.43 6.99
CA ASP A 47 -18.23 -51.33 7.03
C ASP A 47 -17.82 -50.30 8.09
N ASN A 48 -17.49 -50.76 9.31
CA ASN A 48 -17.01 -49.88 10.37
C ASN A 48 -15.71 -49.15 9.97
N ALA A 49 -14.75 -49.85 9.37
CA ALA A 49 -13.50 -49.22 8.91
C ALA A 49 -13.73 -48.18 7.80
N ARG A 50 -14.69 -48.43 6.90
CA ARG A 50 -15.10 -47.49 5.86
C ARG A 50 -15.78 -46.26 6.45
N PHE A 51 -16.67 -46.43 7.42
CA PHE A 51 -17.29 -45.30 8.13
C PHE A 51 -16.26 -44.48 8.90
N ASP A 52 -15.32 -45.13 9.59
CA ASP A 52 -14.23 -44.45 10.30
C ASP A 52 -13.36 -43.63 9.33
N TYR A 53 -12.98 -44.22 8.19
CA TYR A 53 -12.24 -43.51 7.15
C TYR A 53 -13.03 -42.30 6.62
N GLN A 54 -14.30 -42.47 6.28
CA GLN A 54 -15.14 -41.38 5.78
C GLN A 54 -15.28 -40.23 6.79
N GLN A 55 -15.39 -40.55 8.08
CA GLN A 55 -15.42 -39.55 9.14
C GLN A 55 -14.11 -38.77 9.24
N VAL A 56 -12.96 -39.45 9.20
CA VAL A 56 -11.66 -38.78 9.25
C VAL A 56 -11.38 -37.97 7.97
N ALA A 57 -11.75 -38.48 6.80
CA ALA A 57 -11.65 -37.76 5.53
C ALA A 57 -12.54 -36.49 5.49
N ALA A 58 -13.69 -36.50 6.18
CA ALA A 58 -14.50 -35.29 6.36
C ALA A 58 -13.82 -34.28 7.29
N LYS A 59 -13.18 -34.75 8.37
CA LYS A 59 -12.41 -33.90 9.29
C LYS A 59 -11.17 -33.31 8.61
N GLU A 60 -10.48 -34.07 7.77
CA GLU A 60 -9.32 -33.61 6.99
C GLU A 60 -9.73 -32.45 6.08
N ARG A 61 -10.80 -32.64 5.30
CA ARG A 61 -11.33 -31.60 4.40
C ARG A 61 -11.69 -30.32 5.15
N LYS A 62 -12.29 -30.45 6.34
CA LYS A 62 -12.58 -29.30 7.20
C LYS A 62 -11.29 -28.60 7.63
N ALA A 63 -10.31 -29.33 8.15
CA ALA A 63 -9.04 -28.76 8.61
C ALA A 63 -8.25 -28.11 7.47
N ALA A 64 -8.29 -28.69 6.27
CA ALA A 64 -7.69 -28.11 5.06
C ALA A 64 -8.34 -26.78 4.69
N ASN A 65 -9.68 -26.69 4.74
CA ASN A 65 -10.41 -25.46 4.49
C ASN A 65 -10.11 -24.39 5.56
N ASP A 66 -10.07 -24.77 6.83
CA ASP A 66 -9.74 -23.85 7.92
C ASP A 66 -8.34 -23.24 7.73
N PHE A 67 -7.35 -24.07 7.35
CA PHE A 67 -6.00 -23.59 7.00
C PHE A 67 -5.99 -22.62 5.82
N MET A 68 -6.77 -22.90 4.77
CA MET A 68 -6.88 -22.01 3.60
C MET A 68 -7.54 -20.68 3.94
N VAL A 69 -8.56 -20.68 4.79
CA VAL A 69 -9.22 -19.45 5.27
C VAL A 69 -8.22 -18.58 6.04
N GLU A 70 -7.42 -19.16 6.93
CA GLU A 70 -6.41 -18.40 7.68
C GLU A 70 -5.31 -17.81 6.78
N LYS A 71 -4.94 -18.52 5.70
CA LYS A 71 -4.04 -17.98 4.66
C LYS A 71 -4.66 -16.80 3.91
N GLN A 72 -5.93 -16.90 3.53
CA GLN A 72 -6.63 -15.81 2.82
C GLN A 72 -6.76 -14.57 3.72
N ARG A 73 -7.02 -14.74 5.02
CA ARG A 73 -7.03 -13.64 5.99
C ARG A 73 -5.70 -12.89 6.04
N LEU A 74 -4.57 -13.59 5.94
CA LEU A 74 -3.27 -12.93 5.88
C LEU A 74 -3.11 -12.06 4.62
N ALA A 75 -3.59 -12.53 3.46
CA ALA A 75 -3.56 -11.76 2.22
C ALA A 75 -4.46 -10.51 2.28
N VAL A 76 -5.63 -10.61 2.91
CA VAL A 76 -6.50 -9.44 3.17
C VAL A 76 -5.80 -8.44 4.10
N LEU A 77 -5.14 -8.93 5.15
CA LEU A 77 -4.43 -8.05 6.09
C LEU A 77 -3.26 -7.32 5.41
N SER A 78 -2.51 -7.98 4.53
CA SER A 78 -1.44 -7.33 3.78
C SER A 78 -1.98 -6.27 2.81
N ALA A 79 -3.09 -6.55 2.11
CA ALA A 79 -3.72 -5.58 1.24
C ALA A 79 -4.26 -4.36 2.03
N GLN A 80 -4.78 -4.60 3.24
CA GLN A 80 -5.23 -3.51 4.12
C GLN A 80 -4.06 -2.66 4.62
N GLU A 81 -2.90 -3.26 4.92
CA GLU A 81 -1.68 -2.52 5.27
C GLU A 81 -1.23 -1.61 4.12
N GLU A 82 -1.22 -2.14 2.89
CA GLU A 82 -0.85 -1.38 1.69
C GLU A 82 -1.80 -0.19 1.46
N ASN A 83 -3.12 -0.40 1.58
CA ASN A 83 -4.11 0.67 1.47
C ASN A 83 -3.91 1.76 2.54
N VAL A 84 -3.64 1.38 3.79
CA VAL A 84 -3.38 2.35 4.86
C VAL A 84 -2.09 3.12 4.58
N ARG A 85 -1.05 2.46 4.08
CA ARG A 85 0.21 3.12 3.70
C ARG A 85 0.00 4.13 2.57
N ALA A 86 -0.74 3.75 1.53
CA ALA A 86 -1.09 4.66 0.44
C ALA A 86 -1.89 5.87 0.95
N SER A 87 -2.84 5.67 1.86
CA SER A 87 -3.59 6.77 2.48
C SER A 87 -2.70 7.71 3.31
N ILE A 88 -1.69 7.17 4.02
CA ILE A 88 -0.70 7.99 4.72
C ILE A 88 0.11 8.84 3.73
N GLU A 89 0.58 8.24 2.64
CA GLU A 89 1.35 8.95 1.60
C GLU A 89 0.51 10.07 0.95
N GLU A 90 -0.77 9.80 0.67
CA GLU A 90 -1.71 10.80 0.15
C GLU A 90 -1.85 12.00 1.12
N VAL A 91 -2.05 11.73 2.41
CA VAL A 91 -2.19 12.79 3.42
C VAL A 91 -0.87 13.55 3.62
N GLN A 92 0.28 12.87 3.53
CA GLN A 92 1.59 13.52 3.59
C GLN A 92 1.85 14.41 2.37
N ALA A 93 1.42 13.99 1.19
CA ALA A 93 1.50 14.81 -0.02
C ALA A 93 0.61 16.06 0.11
N ALA A 94 -0.62 15.91 0.61
CA ALA A 94 -1.52 17.03 0.87
C ALA A 94 -0.95 18.00 1.92
N LEU A 95 -0.32 17.49 2.99
CA LEU A 95 0.39 18.31 3.97
C LEU A 95 1.55 19.08 3.32
N THR A 96 2.34 18.41 2.49
CA THR A 96 3.46 19.04 1.78
C THR A 96 2.98 20.15 0.86
N GLN A 97 1.89 19.93 0.12
CA GLN A 97 1.28 20.96 -0.72
C GLN A 97 0.80 22.15 0.13
N ALA A 98 0.12 21.92 1.24
CA ALA A 98 -0.34 22.98 2.13
C ALA A 98 0.83 23.78 2.75
N LEU A 99 1.95 23.13 3.04
CA LEU A 99 3.16 23.79 3.51
C LEU A 99 3.81 24.66 2.43
N LEU A 100 3.84 24.18 1.17
CA LEU A 100 4.30 24.96 0.02
C LEU A 100 3.40 26.17 -0.23
N ASP A 101 2.07 25.99 -0.18
CA ASP A 101 1.12 27.08 -0.33
C ASP A 101 1.30 28.14 0.78
N LEU A 102 1.58 27.70 2.02
CA LEU A 102 1.94 28.60 3.11
C LEU A 102 3.27 29.33 2.83
N GLU A 103 4.30 28.64 2.33
CA GLU A 103 5.57 29.27 1.96
C GLU A 103 5.38 30.31 0.84
N TYR A 104 4.53 30.04 -0.15
CA TYR A 104 4.20 30.99 -1.22
C TYR A 104 3.46 32.25 -0.74
N THR A 105 2.94 32.28 0.48
CA THR A 105 2.43 33.53 1.08
C THR A 105 3.55 34.52 1.41
N LEU A 106 4.80 34.05 1.54
CA LEU A 106 5.97 34.85 1.83
C LEU A 106 6.75 35.15 0.55
N VAL A 107 6.46 36.29 -0.07
CA VAL A 107 7.20 36.74 -1.27
C VAL A 107 8.58 37.26 -0.87
N ARG A 108 9.64 36.57 -1.29
CA ARG A 108 11.04 36.97 -1.10
C ARG A 108 11.63 37.50 -2.42
N ALA A 109 12.60 38.40 -2.32
CA ALA A 109 13.33 38.87 -3.50
C ALA A 109 14.17 37.72 -4.09
N PRO A 110 14.03 37.39 -5.39
CA PRO A 110 14.79 36.31 -6.03
C PRO A 110 16.24 36.70 -6.35
N ILE A 111 16.53 38.01 -6.41
CA ILE A 111 17.83 38.60 -6.72
C ILE A 111 18.05 39.87 -5.90
N ASP A 112 19.29 40.35 -5.83
CA ASP A 112 19.60 41.65 -5.25
C ASP A 112 19.26 42.77 -6.23
N GLY A 113 18.61 43.84 -5.74
CA GLY A 113 18.14 44.93 -6.59
C GLY A 113 17.41 46.02 -5.83
N ILE A 114 16.91 47.01 -6.58
CA ILE A 114 16.12 48.12 -6.05
C ILE A 114 14.67 47.94 -6.50
N VAL A 115 13.73 48.13 -5.57
CA VAL A 115 12.30 48.14 -5.89
C VAL A 115 11.95 49.42 -6.65
N ALA A 116 11.59 49.29 -7.93
CA ALA A 116 11.23 50.42 -8.78
C ALA A 116 9.76 50.83 -8.65
N ASN A 117 8.86 49.85 -8.48
CA ASN A 117 7.43 50.11 -8.31
C ASN A 117 6.79 49.07 -7.36
N ARG A 118 5.83 49.50 -6.53
CA ARG A 118 5.06 48.65 -5.60
C ARG A 118 3.58 48.99 -5.73
N SER A 119 2.79 48.04 -6.23
CA SER A 119 1.34 48.16 -6.39
C SER A 119 0.56 47.64 -5.18
N ALA A 120 1.14 46.70 -4.43
CA ALA A 120 0.49 46.06 -3.29
C ALA A 120 0.57 46.90 -1.99
N HIS A 121 -0.55 46.94 -1.26
CA HIS A 121 -0.67 47.61 0.05
C HIS A 121 -1.19 46.65 1.11
N THR A 122 -0.85 46.86 2.38
CA THR A 122 -1.36 46.06 3.50
C THR A 122 -2.89 46.06 3.50
N GLY A 123 -3.50 44.87 3.58
CA GLY A 123 -4.96 44.69 3.51
C GLY A 123 -5.51 44.55 2.09
N SER A 124 -4.67 44.63 1.06
CA SER A 124 -5.09 44.33 -0.32
C SER A 124 -5.33 42.83 -0.49
N TRP A 125 -6.43 42.48 -1.13
CA TRP A 125 -6.68 41.12 -1.61
C TRP A 125 -5.99 40.92 -2.95
N VAL A 126 -5.20 39.86 -3.11
CA VAL A 126 -4.40 39.61 -4.32
C VAL A 126 -4.54 38.14 -4.73
N GLU A 127 -4.70 37.90 -6.03
CA GLU A 127 -4.77 36.56 -6.61
C GLU A 127 -3.41 36.12 -7.16
N GLY A 128 -3.22 34.81 -7.28
CA GLY A 128 -2.01 34.22 -7.88
C GLY A 128 -1.75 34.79 -9.28
N GLY A 129 -0.52 35.24 -9.53
CA GLY A 129 -0.12 35.86 -10.81
C GLY A 129 -0.25 37.39 -10.86
N THR A 130 -0.81 38.03 -9.84
CA THR A 130 -0.85 39.50 -9.76
C THR A 130 0.55 40.07 -9.53
N SER A 131 0.99 41.02 -10.37
CA SER A 131 2.26 41.71 -10.17
C SER A 131 2.18 42.71 -9.00
N LEU A 132 2.94 42.46 -7.93
CA LEU A 132 2.93 43.25 -6.69
C LEU A 132 4.08 44.26 -6.60
N VAL A 133 5.25 43.89 -7.13
CA VAL A 133 6.50 44.64 -7.01
C VAL A 133 7.34 44.44 -8.28
N SER A 134 8.00 45.51 -8.74
CA SER A 134 9.04 45.44 -9.77
C SER A 134 10.42 45.64 -9.16
N LEU A 135 11.33 44.70 -9.42
CA LEU A 135 12.70 44.69 -8.90
C LEU A 135 13.69 44.90 -10.05
N VAL A 136 14.57 45.89 -9.91
CA VAL A 136 15.60 46.24 -10.90
C VAL A 136 16.97 45.82 -10.38
N PRO A 137 17.72 44.97 -11.11
CA PRO A 137 19.07 44.56 -10.72
C PRO A 137 20.03 45.74 -10.69
N VAL A 138 20.94 45.77 -9.72
CA VAL A 138 21.96 46.83 -9.59
C VAL A 138 23.27 46.53 -10.33
N SER A 139 23.44 45.32 -10.86
CA SER A 139 24.69 44.87 -11.49
C SER A 139 24.87 45.27 -12.95
N GLU A 140 23.80 45.59 -13.68
CA GLU A 140 23.82 45.85 -15.14
C GLU A 140 23.01 47.10 -15.50
N LEU A 141 23.48 48.27 -15.07
CA LEU A 141 22.86 49.54 -15.43
C LEU A 141 23.37 50.02 -16.80
N TRP A 142 22.45 50.28 -17.73
CA TRP A 142 22.74 50.85 -19.04
C TRP A 142 21.94 52.15 -19.21
N VAL A 143 22.57 53.17 -19.79
CA VAL A 143 21.96 54.48 -20.02
C VAL A 143 21.68 54.63 -21.51
N ASP A 144 20.40 54.69 -21.87
CA ASP A 144 20.00 55.06 -23.22
C ASP A 144 19.93 56.60 -23.32
N ALA A 145 20.89 57.20 -24.02
CA ALA A 145 20.95 58.64 -24.24
C ALA A 145 20.39 58.96 -25.63
N ASN A 146 19.09 59.27 -25.71
CA ASN A 146 18.46 59.75 -26.94
C ASN A 146 18.85 61.21 -27.19
N TYR A 147 19.87 61.42 -28.03
CA TYR A 147 20.24 62.76 -28.51
C TYR A 147 19.31 63.18 -29.66
N LYS A 148 18.70 64.37 -29.55
CA LYS A 148 18.00 64.98 -30.70
C LYS A 148 19.05 65.42 -31.72
N GLU A 149 18.90 64.97 -32.96
CA GLU A 149 19.81 65.25 -34.10
C GLU A 149 19.95 66.75 -34.47
N ASN A 150 19.26 67.67 -33.78
CA ASN A 150 19.38 69.11 -34.05
C ASN A 150 20.63 69.78 -33.45
N LEU A 151 21.51 69.03 -32.76
CA LEU A 151 22.71 69.57 -32.11
C LEU A 151 24.03 69.17 -32.80
N ALA A 152 23.99 68.40 -33.89
CA ALA A 152 25.19 67.84 -34.51
C ALA A 152 25.87 68.73 -35.59
N LEU A 153 25.37 69.94 -35.87
CA LEU A 153 25.97 70.82 -36.88
C LEU A 153 25.94 72.30 -36.44
N SER A 154 26.92 72.70 -35.63
CA SER A 154 27.55 74.01 -35.81
C SER A 154 29.05 73.94 -35.48
N ILE A 155 29.84 73.86 -36.55
CA ILE A 155 31.20 74.40 -36.65
C ILE A 155 31.21 75.25 -37.91
#